data_AF-A0A182STY4-F1
#
_entry.id   AF-A0A182STY4-F1
#
_cell.length_a   1.000
_cell.length_b   1.000
_cell.length_c   1.000
_cell.angle_alpha   90.00
_cell.angle_beta   90.00
_cell.angle_gamma   90.00
#
_symmetry.space_group_name_H-M   'P 1'
#
loop_
_entity.id
_entity.type
_entity.pdbx_description
1 polymer ?
#
loop_
_entity_poly.entity_id
_entity_poly.type
_entity_poly.pdbx_seq_one_letter_code
_entity_poly.pdbx_strand_id
1 'polypeptide(L)'
;GLNEHSWGWDLGRNKLFHNSKSCPGVTYPAILKSEETFLVPDKFLVALDMDEGTLSFIVDGQYLGVAFKGLKGRKLYPIVSAVWGHCEITMKYIGGLDPEPLPLMDLCRRVIRQRIGRTYLEERIPNLALPQSMKTYLLYRDRR
;
A
#
# COMPACT_ATOMS: atom_id res chain seq x y z
N GLY A 1 -3.70 13.01 -12.35
CA GLY A 1 -4.51 12.30 -13.34
C GLY A 1 -4.78 13.08 -14.61
N LEU A 2 -5.10 14.39 -14.52
CA LEU A 2 -5.58 15.16 -15.69
C LEU A 2 -4.54 15.36 -16.79
N ASN A 3 -3.27 15.53 -16.41
CA ASN A 3 -2.15 15.78 -17.32
C ASN A 3 -1.04 14.74 -17.12
N GLU A 4 0.05 14.88 -17.86
CA GLU A 4 1.23 14.00 -17.82
C GLU A 4 2.08 14.13 -16.54
N HIS A 5 1.78 15.09 -15.66
CA HIS A 5 2.57 15.34 -14.45
C HIS A 5 2.00 14.67 -13.20
N SER A 6 0.88 13.94 -13.33
CA SER A 6 0.20 13.38 -12.17
C SER A 6 -0.45 12.02 -12.46
N TRP A 7 -0.31 11.10 -11.52
CA TRP A 7 -0.87 9.76 -11.52
C TRP A 7 -1.81 9.63 -10.33
N GLY A 8 -3.06 9.25 -10.55
CA GLY A 8 -4.05 9.25 -9.47
C GLY A 8 -5.09 8.16 -9.62
N TRP A 9 -5.59 7.69 -8.48
CA TRP A 9 -6.70 6.75 -8.40
C TRP A 9 -7.96 7.51 -7.97
N ASP A 10 -8.98 7.50 -8.82
CA ASP A 10 -10.33 7.98 -8.49
C ASP A 10 -11.04 6.89 -7.68
N LEU A 11 -11.21 7.15 -6.38
CA LEU A 11 -11.78 6.19 -5.44
C LEU A 11 -13.25 5.90 -5.70
N GLY A 12 -14.01 6.88 -6.21
CA GLY A 12 -15.45 6.73 -6.45
C GLY A 12 -15.75 5.96 -7.74
N ARG A 13 -14.91 6.13 -8.77
CA ARG A 13 -15.06 5.40 -10.04
C ARG A 13 -14.23 4.14 -10.13
N ASN A 14 -13.39 3.86 -9.13
CA ASN A 14 -12.40 2.78 -9.14
C ASN A 14 -11.56 2.79 -10.43
N LYS A 15 -11.06 3.97 -10.83
CA LYS A 15 -10.27 4.15 -12.07
C LYS A 15 -8.95 4.88 -11.83
N LEU A 16 -7.93 4.41 -12.52
CA LEU A 16 -6.61 5.03 -12.59
C LEU A 16 -6.58 6.04 -13.72
N PHE A 17 -6.09 7.24 -13.43
CA PHE A 17 -5.97 8.34 -14.37
C PHE A 17 -4.54 8.87 -14.41
N HIS A 18 -4.02 8.99 -15.62
CA HIS A 18 -2.79 9.68 -15.97
C HIS A 18 -2.96 10.23 -17.39
N ASN A 19 -2.61 11.50 -17.61
CA ASN A 19 -2.86 12.19 -18.87
C ASN A 19 -4.28 11.96 -19.42
N SER A 20 -5.29 12.12 -18.57
CA SER A 20 -6.67 11.67 -18.87
C SER A 20 -7.36 12.40 -20.03
N LYS A 21 -6.77 13.50 -20.52
CA LYS A 21 -7.21 14.15 -21.77
C LYS A 21 -6.92 13.31 -23.01
N SER A 22 -5.89 12.48 -22.96
CA SER A 22 -5.44 11.65 -24.07
C SER A 22 -5.62 10.15 -23.81
N CYS A 23 -5.69 9.74 -22.54
CA CYS A 23 -5.78 8.34 -22.14
C CYS A 23 -7.06 8.08 -21.32
N PRO A 24 -7.87 7.08 -21.66
CA PRO A 24 -9.02 6.72 -20.84
C PRO A 24 -8.57 6.14 -19.49
N GLY A 25 -9.42 6.26 -18.47
CA GLY A 25 -9.15 5.69 -17.17
C GLY A 25 -9.22 4.15 -17.17
N VAL A 26 -8.32 3.51 -16.46
CA VAL A 26 -8.22 2.04 -16.36
C VAL A 26 -8.84 1.56 -15.05
N THR A 27 -9.69 0.54 -15.08
CA THR A 27 -10.32 -0.03 -13.87
C THR A 27 -9.26 -0.55 -12.88
N TYR A 28 -9.42 -0.20 -11.61
CA TYR A 28 -8.56 -0.64 -10.53
C TYR A 28 -9.32 -0.73 -9.19
N PRO A 29 -9.21 -1.87 -8.46
CA PRO A 29 -8.31 -3.01 -8.73
C PRO A 29 -8.68 -3.82 -9.98
N ALA A 30 -7.68 -4.44 -10.62
CA ALA A 30 -7.87 -5.17 -11.88
C ALA A 30 -8.74 -6.43 -11.75
N ILE A 31 -8.99 -6.90 -10.51
CA ILE A 31 -9.88 -8.02 -10.22
C ILE A 31 -11.37 -7.64 -10.37
N LEU A 32 -11.70 -6.34 -10.33
CA LEU A 32 -13.08 -5.90 -10.46
C LEU A 32 -13.61 -6.15 -11.87
N LYS A 33 -14.83 -6.68 -11.92
CA LYS A 33 -15.60 -6.73 -13.17
C LYS A 33 -16.15 -5.33 -13.50
N SER A 34 -16.58 -5.13 -14.74
CA SER A 34 -16.97 -3.82 -15.30
C SER A 34 -18.13 -3.10 -14.59
N GLU A 35 -18.78 -3.73 -13.60
CA GLU A 35 -19.92 -3.17 -12.84
C GLU A 35 -19.76 -3.32 -11.31
N GLU A 36 -18.65 -3.91 -10.84
CA GLU A 36 -18.39 -4.06 -9.42
C GLU A 36 -17.76 -2.78 -8.86
N THR A 37 -18.40 -2.19 -7.86
CA THR A 37 -17.84 -1.07 -7.12
C THR A 37 -17.02 -1.58 -5.94
N PHE A 38 -15.80 -1.09 -5.82
CA PHE A 38 -14.92 -1.36 -4.69
C PHE A 38 -14.97 -0.18 -3.73
N LEU A 39 -15.58 -0.39 -2.58
CA LEU A 39 -15.65 0.61 -1.52
C LEU A 39 -14.29 0.71 -0.83
N VAL A 40 -13.66 1.87 -0.98
CA VAL A 40 -12.41 2.19 -0.29
C VAL A 40 -12.76 2.72 1.10
N PRO A 41 -12.23 2.14 2.19
CA PRO A 41 -12.49 2.60 3.55
C PRO A 41 -11.77 3.93 3.84
N ASP A 42 -12.09 4.54 4.98
CA ASP A 42 -11.52 5.82 5.44
C ASP A 42 -9.98 5.85 5.47
N LYS A 43 -9.35 4.69 5.65
CA LYS A 43 -7.90 4.55 5.76
C LYS A 43 -7.40 3.48 4.79
N PHE A 44 -6.44 3.87 3.98
CA PHE A 44 -5.70 2.97 3.09
C PHE A 44 -4.25 3.44 2.99
N LEU A 45 -3.39 2.61 2.42
CA LEU A 45 -1.97 2.93 2.25
C LEU A 45 -1.67 3.18 0.77
N VAL A 46 -0.71 4.07 0.55
CA VAL A 46 -0.11 4.33 -0.74
C VAL A 46 1.35 3.87 -0.67
N ALA A 47 1.77 3.06 -1.62
CA ALA A 47 3.15 2.59 -1.74
C ALA A 47 3.74 3.07 -3.07
N LEU A 48 4.70 3.99 -2.96
CA LEU A 48 5.49 4.51 -4.08
C LEU A 48 6.89 3.89 -4.00
N ASP A 49 7.22 3.07 -4.98
CA ASP A 49 8.54 2.45 -5.14
C ASP A 49 9.27 3.19 -6.26
N MET A 50 10.28 4.00 -5.92
CA MET A 50 11.03 4.79 -6.90
C MET A 50 12.20 4.02 -7.53
N ASP A 51 12.56 2.87 -6.97
CA ASP A 51 13.63 2.01 -7.46
C ASP A 51 13.14 1.14 -8.63
N GLU A 52 11.95 0.56 -8.48
CA GLU A 52 11.20 -0.09 -9.55
C GLU A 52 10.44 0.93 -10.42
N GLY A 53 10.06 2.07 -9.84
CA GLY A 53 9.29 3.11 -10.51
C GLY A 53 7.81 2.77 -10.62
N THR A 54 7.22 2.25 -9.55
CA THR A 54 5.82 1.84 -9.47
C THR A 54 5.04 2.58 -8.38
N LEU A 55 3.73 2.72 -8.59
CA LEU A 55 2.79 3.22 -7.59
C LEU A 55 1.68 2.19 -7.38
N SER A 56 1.31 1.93 -6.14
CA SER A 56 0.33 0.92 -5.76
C SER A 56 -0.42 1.31 -4.48
N PHE A 57 -1.53 0.62 -4.21
CA PHE A 57 -2.40 0.88 -3.07
C PHE A 57 -2.65 -0.40 -2.27
N ILE A 58 -2.80 -0.24 -0.96
CA ILE A 58 -3.14 -1.32 -0.03
C ILE A 58 -4.37 -0.91 0.76
N VAL A 59 -5.41 -1.74 0.71
CA VAL A 59 -6.69 -1.50 1.41
C VAL A 59 -6.96 -2.70 2.30
N ASP A 60 -7.31 -2.46 3.57
CA ASP A 60 -7.56 -3.49 4.58
C ASP A 60 -6.47 -4.59 4.64
N GLY A 61 -5.22 -4.19 4.45
CA GLY A 61 -4.06 -5.08 4.47
C GLY A 61 -3.87 -5.91 3.19
N GLN A 62 -4.75 -5.77 2.20
CA GLN A 62 -4.67 -6.42 0.89
C GLN A 62 -3.96 -5.52 -0.13
N TYR A 63 -2.92 -6.06 -0.76
CA TYR A 63 -2.23 -5.41 -1.87
C TYR A 63 -3.08 -5.50 -3.14
N LEU A 64 -3.41 -4.34 -3.74
CA LEU A 64 -4.35 -4.26 -4.87
C LEU A 64 -3.67 -4.38 -6.24
N GLY A 65 -2.35 -4.59 -6.28
CA GLY A 65 -1.56 -4.64 -7.51
C GLY A 65 -0.95 -3.29 -7.89
N VAL A 66 -0.06 -3.32 -8.89
CA VAL A 66 0.58 -2.12 -9.43
C VAL A 66 -0.45 -1.28 -10.18
N ALA A 67 -0.60 -0.02 -9.79
CA ALA A 67 -1.46 0.94 -10.45
C ALA A 67 -0.72 1.66 -11.59
N PHE A 68 0.49 2.13 -11.35
CA PHE A 68 1.29 2.84 -12.35
C PHE A 68 2.72 2.32 -12.40
N LYS A 69 3.35 2.41 -13.57
CA LYS A 69 4.76 2.07 -13.83
C LYS A 69 5.45 3.23 -14.54
N GLY A 70 6.77 3.17 -14.69
CA GLY A 70 7.54 4.17 -15.45
C GLY A 70 7.79 5.47 -14.68
N LEU A 71 7.79 5.39 -13.35
CA LEU A 71 7.99 6.54 -12.46
C LEU A 71 9.46 6.78 -12.09
N LYS A 72 10.35 5.83 -12.41
CA LYS A 72 11.78 5.88 -12.06
C LYS A 72 12.45 7.16 -12.57
N GLY A 73 13.33 7.73 -11.75
CA GLY A 73 14.08 8.95 -12.07
C GLY A 73 13.27 10.24 -11.99
N ARG A 74 11.99 10.18 -11.64
CA ARG A 74 11.14 11.36 -11.42
C ARG A 74 11.21 11.81 -9.96
N LYS A 75 10.99 13.09 -9.71
CA LYS A 75 10.70 13.61 -8.37
C LYS A 75 9.19 13.75 -8.22
N LEU A 76 8.60 12.93 -7.35
CA LEU A 76 7.15 12.89 -7.14
C LEU A 76 6.79 13.38 -5.74
N TYR A 77 5.58 13.89 -5.62
CA TYR A 77 5.03 14.41 -4.38
C TYR A 77 3.66 13.77 -4.12
N PRO A 78 3.34 13.38 -2.88
CA PRO A 78 1.99 12.99 -2.52
C PRO A 78 1.01 14.14 -2.74
N ILE A 79 -0.15 13.86 -3.31
CA ILE A 79 -1.19 14.86 -3.58
C ILE A 79 -2.56 14.21 -3.53
N VAL A 80 -3.57 14.98 -3.13
CA VAL A 80 -4.99 14.61 -3.19
C VAL A 80 -5.76 15.73 -3.89
N SER A 81 -6.82 15.35 -4.61
CA SER A 81 -7.76 16.30 -5.23
C SER A 81 -9.14 15.98 -4.69
N ALA A 82 -9.80 16.96 -4.09
CA ALA A 82 -11.12 16.81 -3.47
C ALA A 82 -12.06 17.92 -3.90
N VAL A 83 -13.36 17.60 -3.99
CA VAL A 83 -14.42 18.53 -4.40
C VAL A 83 -15.55 18.62 -3.37
N TRP A 84 -15.42 17.91 -2.24
CA TRP A 84 -16.43 17.86 -1.20
C TRP A 84 -16.21 18.99 -0.20
N GLY A 85 -17.23 19.83 0.00
CA GLY A 85 -17.17 20.92 0.98
C GLY A 85 -16.92 20.38 2.38
N HIS A 86 -16.02 21.03 3.13
CA HIS A 86 -15.64 20.64 4.49
C HIS A 86 -15.00 19.25 4.63
N CYS A 87 -14.50 18.62 3.55
CA CYS A 87 -13.73 17.40 3.71
C CYS A 87 -12.38 17.68 4.39
N GLU A 88 -11.99 16.81 5.32
CA GLU A 88 -10.67 16.81 5.93
C GLU A 88 -9.93 15.54 5.52
N ILE A 89 -8.68 15.72 5.07
CA ILE A 89 -7.84 14.60 4.62
C ILE A 89 -6.57 14.63 5.44
N THR A 90 -6.29 13.54 6.14
CA THR A 90 -5.05 13.37 6.90
C THR A 90 -4.10 12.46 6.15
N MET A 91 -2.87 12.91 5.93
CA MET A 91 -1.79 12.10 5.37
C MET A 91 -0.72 11.86 6.44
N LYS A 92 -0.41 10.59 6.69
CA LYS A 92 0.64 10.20 7.64
C LYS A 92 1.72 9.41 6.90
N TYR A 93 2.95 9.91 6.93
CA TYR A 93 4.10 9.15 6.46
C TYR A 93 4.33 7.94 7.37
N ILE A 94 4.38 6.75 6.78
CA ILE A 94 4.56 5.49 7.51
C ILE A 94 6.04 5.11 7.61
N GLY A 95 6.80 5.32 6.53
CA GLY A 95 8.21 4.97 6.46
C GLY A 95 8.70 4.82 5.03
N GLY A 96 9.99 4.58 4.90
CA GLY A 96 10.69 4.27 3.65
C GLY A 96 11.61 3.08 3.87
N LEU A 97 11.98 2.43 2.78
CA LEU A 97 12.98 1.37 2.75
C LEU A 97 14.01 1.76 1.70
N ASP A 98 15.28 1.72 2.07
CA ASP A 98 16.36 1.90 1.11
C ASP A 98 16.44 0.67 0.20
N PRO A 99 16.94 0.82 -1.05
CA PRO A 99 17.12 -0.28 -2.01
C PRO A 99 18.28 -1.21 -1.65
N GLU A 100 18.40 -1.55 -0.37
CA GLU A 100 19.43 -2.44 0.16
C GLU A 100 18.82 -3.79 0.55
N PRO A 101 19.61 -4.87 0.53
CA PRO A 101 19.17 -6.16 1.02
C PRO A 101 18.66 -6.05 2.47
N LEU A 102 17.42 -6.49 2.69
CA LEU A 102 16.86 -6.53 4.03
C LEU A 102 17.68 -7.48 4.94
N PRO A 103 17.88 -7.14 6.22
CA PRO A 103 18.53 -8.04 7.17
C PRO A 103 17.86 -9.41 7.20
N LEU A 104 18.67 -10.48 7.32
CA LEU A 104 18.16 -11.86 7.37
C LEU A 104 17.05 -12.02 8.42
N MET A 105 17.20 -11.37 9.58
CA MET A 105 16.21 -11.38 10.64
C MET A 105 14.83 -10.91 10.11
N ASP A 106 14.77 -9.78 9.42
CA ASP A 106 13.51 -9.21 8.92
C ASP A 106 12.84 -10.11 7.88
N LEU A 107 13.63 -10.74 7.02
CA LEU A 107 13.16 -11.75 6.07
C LEU A 107 12.60 -12.98 6.80
N CYS A 108 13.32 -13.51 7.79
CA CYS A 108 12.87 -14.63 8.62
C CYS A 108 11.54 -14.30 9.33
N ARG A 109 11.45 -13.13 9.97
CA ARG A 109 10.21 -12.68 10.64
C ARG A 109 9.05 -12.60 9.65
N ARG A 110 9.28 -12.03 8.46
CA ARG A 110 8.26 -11.93 7.42
C ARG A 110 7.73 -13.32 7.06
N VAL A 111 8.62 -14.27 6.76
CA VAL A 111 8.24 -15.64 6.39
C VAL A 111 7.47 -16.34 7.52
N ILE A 112 7.95 -16.23 8.76
CA ILE A 112 7.28 -16.83 9.92
C ILE A 112 5.86 -16.26 10.09
N ARG A 113 5.71 -14.93 10.06
CA ARG A 113 4.41 -14.27 10.19
C ARG A 113 3.45 -14.65 9.06
N GLN A 114 3.95 -14.81 7.84
CA GLN A 114 3.15 -15.29 6.71
C GLN A 114 2.66 -16.73 6.92
N ARG A 115 3.50 -17.63 7.45
CA ARG A 115 3.13 -19.02 7.75
C ARG A 115 2.15 -19.14 8.92
N ILE A 116 2.24 -18.29 9.93
CA ILE A 116 1.29 -18.24 11.05
C ILE A 116 -0.07 -17.69 10.59
N GLY A 117 -0.04 -16.70 9.68
CA GLY A 117 -1.20 -15.96 9.20
C GLY A 117 -1.38 -14.65 9.96
N ARG A 118 -1.57 -13.54 9.23
CA ARG A 118 -1.65 -12.17 9.79
C ARG A 118 -2.73 -12.02 10.87
N THR A 119 -3.89 -12.61 10.66
CA THR A 119 -5.06 -12.52 11.56
C THR A 119 -4.81 -13.23 12.89
N TYR A 120 -3.96 -14.26 12.90
CA TYR A 120 -3.75 -15.13 14.05
C TYR A 120 -2.45 -14.84 14.82
N LEU A 121 -1.73 -13.77 14.45
CA LEU A 121 -0.42 -13.48 15.07
C LEU A 121 -0.53 -13.27 16.58
N GLU A 122 -1.49 -12.43 16.99
CA GLU A 122 -1.73 -12.08 18.40
C GLU A 122 -2.18 -13.28 19.24
N GLU A 123 -2.88 -14.23 18.64
CA GLU A 123 -3.37 -15.43 19.31
C GLU A 123 -2.32 -16.54 19.34
N ARG A 124 -1.66 -16.82 18.21
CA ARG A 124 -0.80 -18.00 18.05
C ARG A 124 0.62 -17.78 18.55
N ILE A 125 1.21 -16.59 18.39
CA ILE A 125 2.61 -16.35 18.79
C ILE A 125 2.81 -16.52 20.31
N PRO A 126 1.93 -16.03 21.20
CA PRO A 126 2.07 -16.24 22.64
C PRO A 126 2.10 -17.73 23.04
N ASN A 127 1.42 -18.59 22.27
CA ASN A 127 1.30 -20.03 22.52
C ASN A 127 2.49 -20.86 21.99
N LEU A 128 3.40 -20.25 21.22
CA LEU A 128 4.60 -20.95 20.74
C LEU A 128 5.57 -21.21 21.90
N ALA A 129 6.25 -22.37 21.87
CA ALA A 129 7.33 -22.71 22.79
C ALA A 129 8.64 -21.97 22.44
N LEU A 130 8.57 -20.63 22.42
CA LEU A 130 9.67 -19.73 22.08
C LEU A 130 9.98 -18.79 23.26
N PRO A 131 11.24 -18.34 23.42
CA PRO A 131 11.59 -17.28 24.36
C PRO A 131 10.78 -16.00 24.15
N GLN A 132 10.53 -15.24 25.22
CA GLN A 132 9.73 -14.02 25.17
C GLN A 132 10.29 -12.97 24.20
N SER A 133 11.62 -12.87 24.12
CA SER A 133 12.30 -11.98 23.16
C SER A 133 11.93 -12.29 21.71
N MET A 134 11.86 -13.58 21.35
CA MET A 134 11.43 -14.01 20.01
C MET A 134 9.95 -13.75 19.78
N LYS A 135 9.09 -13.95 20.79
CA LYS A 135 7.66 -13.62 20.69
C LYS A 135 7.45 -12.12 20.43
N THR A 136 8.12 -11.26 21.19
CA THR A 136 8.08 -9.81 21.01
C THR A 136 8.57 -9.40 19.63
N TYR A 137 9.69 -10.00 19.18
CA TYR A 137 10.25 -9.78 17.85
C TYR A 137 9.29 -10.16 16.72
N LEU A 138 8.64 -11.32 16.82
CA LEU A 138 7.67 -11.80 15.82
C LEU A 138 6.39 -10.93 15.79
N LEU A 139 5.99 -10.39 16.94
CA LEU A 139 4.87 -9.45 17.06
C LEU A 139 5.21 -8.03 16.58
N TYR A 140 6.47 -7.77 16.22
CA TYR A 140 6.94 -6.44 15.79
C TYR A 140 6.73 -5.36 16.85
N ARG A 141 6.89 -5.73 18.12
CA ARG A 141 6.73 -4.84 19.29
C ARG A 141 8.05 -4.27 19.81
N ASP A 142 9.15 -4.71 19.21
CA ASP A 142 10.54 -4.37 19.45
C ASP A 142 10.94 -2.95 18.97
N ARG A 143 10.07 -2.26 18.22
CA ARG A 143 10.29 -0.88 17.73
C ARG A 143 9.51 0.19 18.50
N ARG A 144 9.21 -0.03 19.79
CA ARG A 144 8.66 1.00 20.68
C ARG A 144 9.70 1.46 21.69
#